data_AF-A0A9Q1F6G7-F1
#
_entry.id   AF-A0A9Q1F6G7-F1
#
_cell.length_a   1.000
_cell.length_b   1.000
_cell.length_c   1.000
_cell.angle_alpha   90.00
_cell.angle_beta   90.00
_cell.angle_gamma   90.00
#
_symmetry.space_group_name_H-M   'P 1'
#
loop_
_entity.id
_entity.type
_entity.pdbx_description
1 polymer ?
#
loop_
_entity_poly.entity_id
_entity_poly.type
_entity_poly.pdbx_seq_one_letter_code
_entity_poly.pdbx_strand_id
1 'polypeptide(L)'
;MITMSHSQIAATSQGSEQEKLDYALNNKRRVIRLVLQWASVYGEHFQEEDASLAFLEEFYVSVCDDSRVIPALKEMLPQLEKIVKQNSDDAKSSQKKVDRPHMSISTGVYLRNVSDRPQGPR
;
A
#
# COMPACT_ATOMS: atom_id res chain seq x y z
N MET A 1 8.83 48.32 38.29
CA MET A 1 7.90 47.53 37.45
C MET A 1 8.59 47.18 36.14
N ILE A 2 9.31 46.05 36.07
CA ILE A 2 9.88 45.53 34.82
C ILE A 2 9.43 44.06 34.73
N THR A 3 8.23 43.81 34.21
CA THR A 3 7.75 42.44 33.92
C THR A 3 7.06 42.33 32.57
N MET A 4 6.97 43.41 31.78
CA MET A 4 6.32 43.40 30.45
C MET A 4 7.29 43.24 29.27
N SER A 5 8.60 43.18 29.51
CA SER A 5 9.60 43.18 28.42
C SER A 5 10.14 41.79 28.08
N HIS A 6 10.09 40.82 29.00
CA HIS A 6 10.54 39.44 28.72
C HIS A 6 9.53 38.64 27.88
N SER A 7 8.24 38.94 28.01
CA SER A 7 7.16 38.27 27.27
C SER A 7 7.14 38.65 25.79
N GLN A 8 7.47 39.91 25.47
CA GLN A 8 7.46 40.41 24.08
C GLN A 8 8.62 39.85 23.26
N ILE A 9 9.80 39.70 23.85
CA ILE A 9 10.99 39.16 23.18
C ILE A 9 10.87 37.64 23.01
N ALA A 10 10.24 36.95 23.97
CA ALA A 10 9.88 35.54 23.81
C ALA A 10 8.86 35.36 22.67
N ALA A 11 7.84 36.22 22.57
CA ALA A 11 6.83 36.14 21.50
C ALA A 11 7.39 36.40 20.10
N THR A 12 8.37 37.30 19.93
CA THR A 12 8.99 37.56 18.62
C THR A 12 9.94 36.44 18.18
N SER A 13 10.61 35.77 19.13
CA SER A 13 11.42 34.56 18.84
C SER A 13 10.55 33.32 18.64
N GLN A 14 9.46 33.18 19.41
CA GLN A 14 8.48 32.11 19.29
C GLN A 14 7.68 32.21 17.99
N GLY A 15 7.49 33.42 17.41
CA GLY A 15 6.91 33.58 16.07
C GLY A 15 7.63 32.73 15.03
N SER A 16 8.96 32.81 14.96
CA SER A 16 9.74 32.01 14.00
C SER A 16 9.73 30.51 14.30
N GLU A 17 9.71 30.10 15.57
CA GLU A 17 9.68 28.69 15.95
C GLU A 17 8.29 28.08 15.71
N GLN A 18 7.24 28.76 16.15
CA GLN A 18 5.85 28.37 15.93
C GLN A 18 5.51 28.34 14.44
N GLU A 19 5.95 29.34 13.66
CA GLU A 19 5.79 29.34 12.19
C GLU A 19 6.47 28.13 11.53
N LYS A 20 7.66 27.74 12.00
CA LYS A 20 8.34 26.53 11.50
C LYS A 20 7.59 25.26 11.88
N LEU A 21 7.06 25.18 13.11
CA LEU A 21 6.26 24.04 13.56
C LEU A 21 4.96 23.92 12.75
N ASP A 22 4.28 25.04 12.50
CA ASP A 22 3.06 25.09 11.69
C ASP A 22 3.34 24.74 10.23
N TYR A 23 4.45 25.24 9.66
CA TYR A 23 4.90 24.85 8.33
C TYR A 23 5.18 23.35 8.25
N ALA A 24 5.92 22.80 9.21
CA ALA A 24 6.25 21.37 9.26
C ALA A 24 4.97 20.52 9.36
N LEU A 25 4.02 20.90 10.22
CA LEU A 25 2.73 20.24 10.35
C LEU A 25 1.94 20.30 9.04
N ASN A 26 1.85 21.46 8.41
CA ASN A 26 1.11 21.62 7.15
C ASN A 26 1.76 20.83 6.01
N ASN A 27 3.09 20.83 5.93
CA ASN A 27 3.84 20.01 4.99
C ASN A 27 3.53 18.52 5.19
N LYS A 28 3.55 18.05 6.43
CA LYS A 28 3.24 16.66 6.77
C LYS A 28 1.81 16.27 6.38
N ARG A 29 0.83 17.13 6.65
CA ARG A 29 -0.56 16.94 6.20
C ARG A 29 -0.66 16.84 4.68
N ARG A 30 0.08 17.67 3.95
CA ARG A 30 0.13 17.63 2.48
C ARG A 30 0.73 16.32 1.97
N VAL A 31 1.83 15.87 2.56
CA VAL A 31 2.48 14.60 2.21
C VAL A 31 1.52 13.42 2.46
N ILE A 32 0.87 13.36 3.62
CA ILE A 32 -0.09 12.28 3.91
C ILE A 32 -1.24 12.31 2.91
N ARG A 33 -1.82 13.49 2.60
CA ARG A 33 -2.87 13.58 1.58
C ARG A 33 -2.40 13.11 0.20
N LEU A 34 -1.16 13.44 -0.18
CA LEU A 34 -0.58 12.99 -1.43
C LEU A 34 -0.47 11.46 -1.47
N VAL A 35 0.04 10.84 -0.40
CA VAL A 35 0.15 9.37 -0.30
C VAL A 35 -1.23 8.70 -0.35
N LEU A 36 -2.23 9.27 0.34
CA LEU A 36 -3.62 8.77 0.28
C LEU A 36 -4.18 8.81 -1.16
N GLN A 37 -3.96 9.91 -1.88
CA GLN A 37 -4.40 10.03 -3.27
C GLN A 37 -3.61 9.09 -4.19
N TRP A 38 -2.30 9.00 -4.01
CA TRP A 38 -1.44 8.10 -4.77
C TRP A 38 -1.89 6.64 -4.62
N ALA A 39 -2.07 6.15 -3.39
CA ALA A 39 -2.57 4.81 -3.15
C ALA A 39 -4.00 4.60 -3.70
N SER A 40 -4.86 5.63 -3.64
CA SER A 40 -6.21 5.56 -4.24
C SER A 40 -6.20 5.50 -5.76
N VAL A 41 -5.20 6.11 -6.43
CA VAL A 41 -5.08 6.09 -7.90
C VAL A 41 -4.59 4.73 -8.39
N TYR A 42 -3.67 4.11 -7.65
CA TYR A 42 -3.11 2.81 -8.02
C TYR A 42 -4.12 1.66 -7.82
N GLY A 43 -5.08 1.82 -6.91
CA GLY A 43 -6.18 0.86 -6.73
C GLY A 43 -5.67 -0.57 -6.52
N GLU A 44 -6.26 -1.52 -7.26
CA GLU A 44 -5.91 -2.95 -7.18
C GLU A 44 -4.48 -3.29 -7.66
N HIS A 45 -3.85 -2.42 -8.47
CA HIS A 45 -2.50 -2.65 -9.02
C HIS A 45 -1.38 -2.22 -8.06
N PHE A 46 -1.73 -1.56 -6.96
CA PHE A 46 -0.75 -1.13 -5.96
C PHE A 46 0.05 -2.29 -5.37
N GLN A 47 -0.51 -3.50 -5.43
CA GLN A 47 0.05 -4.73 -4.87
C GLN A 47 1.08 -5.42 -5.77
N GLU A 48 1.18 -5.01 -7.03
CA GLU A 48 2.17 -5.58 -7.95
C GLU A 48 3.59 -5.12 -7.60
N GLU A 49 3.72 -4.07 -6.79
CA GLU A 49 4.99 -3.49 -6.37
C GLU A 49 5.17 -3.63 -4.85
N ASP A 50 5.88 -4.69 -4.43
CA ASP A 50 6.20 -4.96 -3.02
C ASP A 50 6.81 -3.74 -2.31
N ALA A 51 7.61 -2.93 -3.02
CA ALA A 51 8.21 -1.72 -2.49
C ALA A 51 7.16 -0.64 -2.13
N SER A 52 6.07 -0.55 -2.88
CA SER A 52 4.98 0.40 -2.65
C SER A 52 4.15 0.01 -1.43
N LEU A 53 3.89 -1.29 -1.25
CA LEU A 53 3.24 -1.82 -0.03
C LEU A 53 4.11 -1.59 1.21
N ALA A 54 5.39 -1.97 1.15
CA ALA A 54 6.32 -1.80 2.27
C ALA A 54 6.45 -0.31 2.66
N PHE A 55 6.56 0.59 1.67
CA PHE A 55 6.56 2.03 1.91
C PHE A 55 5.29 2.49 2.63
N LEU A 56 4.12 2.02 2.21
CA LEU A 56 2.85 2.45 2.80
C LEU A 56 2.69 1.98 4.25
N GLU A 57 3.13 0.77 4.57
CA GLU A 57 3.15 0.22 5.93
C GLU A 57 4.11 1.01 6.83
N GLU A 58 5.35 1.24 6.39
CA GLU A 58 6.34 2.04 7.14
C GLU A 58 5.86 3.49 7.32
N PHE A 59 5.26 4.07 6.27
CA PHE A 59 4.70 5.41 6.31
C PHE A 59 3.56 5.51 7.33
N TYR A 60 2.66 4.51 7.39
CA TYR A 60 1.61 4.46 8.39
C TYR A 60 2.15 4.39 9.81
N VAL A 61 3.18 3.57 10.07
CA VAL A 61 3.85 3.48 11.38
C VAL A 61 4.46 4.82 11.75
N SER A 62 5.20 5.46 10.83
CA SER A 62 5.78 6.79 11.07
C SER A 62 4.71 7.81 11.46
N VAL A 63 3.61 7.91 10.70
CA VAL A 63 2.54 8.87 10.98
C VAL A 63 1.82 8.55 12.29
N CYS A 64 1.67 7.27 12.65
CA CYS A 64 1.15 6.85 13.95
C CYS A 64 2.03 7.36 15.09
N ASP A 65 3.35 7.18 15.01
CA ASP A 65 4.28 7.63 16.03
C ASP A 65 4.30 9.16 16.14
N ASP A 66 4.29 9.85 15.01
CA ASP A 66 4.17 11.30 14.96
C ASP A 66 2.88 11.82 15.58
N SER A 67 1.77 11.09 15.43
CA SER A 67 0.48 11.48 16.02
C SER A 67 0.46 11.44 17.55
N ARG A 68 1.41 10.72 18.18
CA ARG A 68 1.54 10.67 19.65
C ARG A 68 2.04 12.00 20.19
N VAL A 69 2.89 12.69 19.44
CA VAL A 69 3.47 14.00 19.78
C VAL A 69 2.73 15.15 19.10
N ILE A 70 2.08 14.91 17.97
CA ILE A 70 1.33 15.89 17.18
C ILE A 70 -0.14 15.43 17.06
N PRO A 71 -1.02 15.80 18.01
CA PRO A 71 -2.41 15.34 18.05
C PRO A 71 -3.21 15.67 16.79
N ALA A 72 -2.85 16.75 16.09
CA ALA A 72 -3.45 17.20 14.85
C ALA A 72 -3.32 16.20 13.68
N LEU A 73 -2.46 15.18 13.77
CA LEU A 73 -2.36 14.14 12.73
C LEU A 73 -3.37 13.00 12.94
N LYS A 74 -3.94 12.86 14.15
CA LYS A 74 -4.86 11.76 14.48
C LYS A 74 -6.12 11.76 13.61
N GLU A 75 -6.55 12.93 13.13
CA GLU A 75 -7.70 13.06 12.24
C GLU A 75 -7.52 12.34 10.89
N MET A 76 -6.27 12.13 10.46
CA MET A 76 -5.96 11.51 9.17
C MET A 76 -5.67 10.01 9.28
N LEU A 77 -5.43 9.49 10.49
CA LEU A 77 -5.12 8.08 10.71
C LEU A 77 -6.21 7.11 10.24
N PRO A 78 -7.51 7.35 10.47
CA PRO A 78 -8.55 6.40 10.04
C PRO A 78 -8.57 6.17 8.53
N GLN A 79 -8.30 7.23 7.75
CA GLN A 79 -8.24 7.12 6.29
C GLN A 79 -6.99 6.37 5.84
N LEU A 80 -5.83 6.63 6.48
CA LEU A 80 -4.59 5.95 6.16
C LEU A 80 -4.65 4.46 6.53
N GLU A 81 -5.17 4.12 7.71
CA GLU A 81 -5.38 2.74 8.15
C GLU A 81 -6.27 1.97 7.19
N LYS A 82 -7.36 2.59 6.72
CA LYS A 82 -8.26 1.98 5.73
C LYS A 82 -7.52 1.61 4.45
N ILE A 83 -6.74 2.54 3.89
CA ILE A 83 -6.00 2.31 2.65
C ILE A 83 -4.92 1.23 2.85
N VAL A 84 -4.16 1.27 3.93
CA VAL A 84 -3.13 0.25 4.23
C VAL A 84 -3.75 -1.14 4.30
N LYS A 85 -4.89 -1.29 5.00
CA LYS A 85 -5.59 -2.58 5.12
C LYS A 85 -6.13 -3.07 3.79
N GLN A 86 -6.80 -2.22 3.03
CA GLN A 86 -7.32 -2.57 1.69
C GLN A 86 -6.18 -3.09 0.80
N ASN A 87 -5.06 -2.38 0.77
CA ASN A 87 -3.92 -2.76 -0.05
C ASN A 87 -3.18 -4.01 0.47
N SER A 88 -3.25 -4.32 1.76
CA SER A 88 -2.61 -5.52 2.34
C SER A 88 -3.47 -6.79 2.26
N ASP A 89 -4.79 -6.66 2.38
CA ASP A 89 -5.71 -7.80 2.42
C ASP A 89 -6.06 -8.32 1.02
N ASP A 90 -6.19 -7.45 0.01
CA ASP A 90 -6.42 -7.87 -1.37
C ASP A 90 -5.18 -8.53 -2.01
N ALA A 91 -3.98 -8.27 -1.50
CA ALA A 91 -2.75 -8.91 -1.98
C ALA A 91 -2.78 -10.42 -1.70
N LYS A 92 -3.39 -10.78 -0.57
CA LYS A 92 -3.58 -12.17 -0.13
C LYS A 92 -4.68 -12.88 -0.91
N SER A 93 -5.66 -12.15 -1.45
CA SER A 93 -6.77 -12.72 -2.24
C SER A 93 -6.34 -12.97 -3.70
N SER A 94 -5.52 -12.08 -4.26
CA SER A 94 -5.04 -12.14 -5.65
C SER A 94 -3.97 -13.22 -5.91
N GLN A 95 -3.16 -13.59 -4.90
CA GLN A 95 -2.17 -14.67 -5.06
C GLN A 95 -2.77 -16.09 -5.21
N LYS A 96 -4.09 -16.27 -5.06
CA LYS A 96 -4.73 -17.60 -5.14
C LYS A 96 -5.04 -18.13 -6.55
N LYS A 97 -4.71 -17.42 -7.64
CA LYS A 97 -4.96 -17.90 -9.01
C LYS A 97 -3.82 -17.58 -9.99
N VAL A 98 -2.68 -18.25 -9.81
CA VAL A 98 -1.86 -18.64 -10.97
C VAL A 98 -1.55 -20.13 -10.84
N ASP A 99 -2.61 -20.95 -10.78
CA ASP A 99 -2.49 -22.33 -11.20
C ASP A 99 -2.53 -22.30 -12.73
N ARG A 100 -1.36 -22.13 -13.36
CA ARG A 100 -1.21 -22.37 -14.79
C ARG A 100 -1.72 -23.80 -15.02
N PRO A 101 -2.75 -24.04 -15.85
CA PRO A 101 -3.04 -25.41 -16.24
C PRO A 101 -1.79 -25.92 -16.96
N HIS A 102 -1.09 -26.84 -16.31
CA HIS A 102 -0.04 -27.63 -16.92
C HIS A 102 -0.72 -28.43 -18.04
N MET A 103 -0.74 -27.87 -19.26
CA MET A 103 -1.07 -28.61 -20.47
C MET A 103 0.01 -29.67 -20.64
N SER A 104 -0.21 -30.85 -20.06
CA SER A 104 0.47 -32.06 -20.45
C SER A 104 0.09 -32.33 -21.91
N ILE A 105 0.99 -32.00 -22.84
CA ILE A 105 0.86 -32.46 -24.23
C ILE A 105 1.07 -33.97 -24.19
N SER A 106 -0.03 -34.73 -24.11
CA SER A 106 -0.01 -36.17 -24.34
C SER A 106 0.13 -36.39 -25.85
N THR A 107 1.37 -36.50 -26.33
CA THR A 107 1.63 -36.96 -27.69
C THR A 107 1.13 -38.40 -27.83
N GLY A 108 0.06 -38.56 -28.60
CA GLY A 108 -0.55 -39.85 -28.88
C GLY A 108 0.39 -40.79 -29.62
N VAL A 109 0.49 -42.02 -29.12
CA VAL A 109 0.97 -43.17 -29.89
C VAL A 109 -0.25 -44.06 -30.14
N TYR A 110 -0.97 -43.79 -31.24
CA TYR A 110 -1.94 -44.74 -31.79
C TYR A 110 -1.17 -45.86 -32.49
N LEU A 111 -0.79 -46.91 -31.75
CA LEU A 111 -0.50 -48.21 -32.36
C LEU A 111 -1.82 -48.96 -32.57
N ARG A 112 -2.44 -48.71 -33.72
CA ARG A 112 -3.49 -49.57 -34.27
C ARG A 112 -2.82 -50.83 -34.82
N ASN A 113 -2.74 -51.89 -34.03
CA ASN A 113 -2.42 -53.22 -34.54
C ASN A 113 -3.58 -53.71 -35.41
N VAL A 114 -3.35 -53.74 -36.72
CA VAL A 114 -4.20 -54.43 -37.70
C VAL A 114 -3.69 -55.85 -37.82
N SER A 115 -4.27 -56.75 -37.03
CA SER A 115 -4.29 -58.22 -37.21
C SER A 115 -5.45 -58.67 -36.32
N ASP A 116 -6.57 -59.21 -36.79
CA ASP A 116 -6.81 -60.14 -37.88
C ASP A 116 -8.23 -59.90 -38.43
N ARG A 117 -8.39 -60.01 -39.76
CA ARG A 117 -9.72 -60.07 -40.39
C ARG A 117 -10.29 -61.49 -40.26
N PRO A 118 -11.61 -61.64 -40.12
CA PRO A 118 -12.25 -62.95 -40.14
C PRO A 118 -12.22 -63.53 -41.57
N GLN A 119 -11.75 -64.77 -41.71
CA GLN A 119 -11.89 -65.55 -42.94
C GLN A 119 -13.37 -65.95 -43.11
N GLY A 120 -13.97 -65.51 -44.21
CA GLY A 120 -15.28 -65.95 -44.72
C GLY A 120 -15.12 -66.55 -46.12
N PRO A 121 -16.06 -67.38 -46.59
CA PRO A 121 -15.73 -68.65 -47.24
C PRO A 121 -15.78 -68.62 -48.77
N ARG A 122 -14.96 -69.45 -49.42
CA ARG A 122 -15.32 -70.51 -50.39
C ARG A 122 -14.07 -71.22 -50.90
#